data_AF-A0A060LZF1-F1
#
_entry.id   AF-A0A060LZF1-F1
#
_cell.length_a   1.000
_cell.length_b   1.000
_cell.length_c   1.000
_cell.angle_alpha   90.00
_cell.angle_beta   90.00
_cell.angle_gamma   90.00
#
_symmetry.space_group_name_H-M   'P 1'
#
loop_
_entity.id
_entity.type
_entity.pdbx_description
1 polymer ?
#
loop_
_entity_poly.entity_id
_entity_poly.type
_entity_poly.pdbx_seq_one_letter_code
_entity_poly.pdbx_strand_id
1 'polypeptide(L)'
;MKEPFAIDKNVLKQLQIINSLEVRTDLTVQSLYARAVLAYSSYYFKEQYLRKQIDLALEHRDKEQFHILSSELSSHIERHKYGKTISENGYNLFLTFH
;
A
#
# COMPACT_ATOMS: atom_id res chain seq x y z
N MET A 1 9.50 -8.66 -17.82
CA MET A 1 9.84 -8.25 -16.44
C MET A 1 9.36 -9.35 -15.51
N LYS A 2 10.25 -9.95 -14.71
CA LYS A 2 9.86 -10.89 -13.63
C LYS A 2 9.14 -10.07 -12.57
N GLU A 3 7.92 -10.45 -12.20
CA GLU A 3 7.04 -9.71 -11.27
C GLU A 3 7.75 -9.48 -9.92
N PRO A 4 8.26 -8.26 -9.64
CA PRO A 4 8.85 -7.96 -8.36
C PRO A 4 7.73 -7.38 -7.51
N PHE A 5 7.35 -8.13 -6.47
CA PHE A 5 6.36 -7.77 -5.45
C PHE A 5 4.90 -7.94 -5.89
N ALA A 6 4.07 -8.41 -4.95
CA ALA A 6 2.62 -8.54 -5.08
C ALA A 6 1.95 -7.15 -5.11
N ILE A 7 2.26 -6.36 -6.14
CA ILE A 7 1.60 -5.10 -6.47
C ILE A 7 0.36 -5.41 -7.28
N ASP A 8 -0.73 -4.69 -7.01
CA ASP A 8 -2.00 -4.86 -7.73
C ASP A 8 -1.78 -4.75 -9.24
N LYS A 9 -2.38 -5.69 -9.99
CA LYS A 9 -2.28 -5.75 -11.46
C LYS A 9 -2.75 -4.47 -12.15
N ASN A 10 -3.68 -3.73 -11.53
CA ASN A 10 -4.17 -2.45 -12.03
C ASN A 10 -3.11 -1.36 -11.92
N VAL A 11 -2.30 -1.35 -10.86
CA VAL A 11 -1.18 -0.42 -10.72
C VAL A 11 -0.10 -0.70 -11.76
N LEU A 12 0.21 -1.98 -12.01
CA LEU A 12 1.14 -2.37 -13.07
C LEU A 12 0.65 -1.92 -14.46
N LYS A 13 -0.64 -2.07 -14.76
CA LYS A 13 -1.24 -1.57 -16.01
C LYS A 13 -1.14 -0.05 -16.12
N GLN A 14 -1.43 0.69 -15.05
CA GLN A 14 -1.29 2.15 -15.04
C GLN A 14 0.17 2.57 -15.30
N LEU A 15 1.14 1.89 -14.68
CA LEU A 15 2.57 2.13 -14.93
C LEU A 15 2.99 1.82 -16.36
N GLN A 16 2.46 0.76 -16.98
CA GLN A 16 2.73 0.44 -18.39
C GLN A 16 2.17 1.51 -19.33
N ILE A 17 0.94 1.97 -19.10
CA ILE A 17 0.32 3.07 -19.87
C ILE A 17 1.17 4.35 -19.72
N ILE A 18 1.54 4.66 -18.49
CA ILE A 18 2.44 5.77 -18.16
C ILE A 18 3.75 5.65 -18.96
N ASN A 19 4.38 4.48 -18.94
CA ASN A 19 5.66 4.23 -19.63
C ASN A 19 5.55 4.33 -21.16
N SER A 20 4.39 4.03 -21.74
CA SER A 20 4.15 4.08 -23.19
C SER A 20 3.90 5.48 -23.76
N LEU A 21 3.75 6.51 -22.92
CA LEU A 21 3.53 7.87 -23.38
C LEU A 21 4.87 8.55 -23.70
N GLU A 22 5.11 8.86 -24.97
CA GLU A 22 6.38 9.34 -25.59
C GLU A 22 7.06 10.55 -24.92
N VAL A 23 6.42 11.23 -23.97
CA VAL A 23 6.88 12.51 -23.38
C VAL A 23 7.53 12.32 -21.99
N ARG A 24 7.87 11.09 -21.59
CA ARG A 24 8.34 10.81 -20.21
C ARG A 24 9.82 10.48 -20.10
N THR A 25 10.40 10.88 -18.98
CA THR A 25 11.69 10.38 -18.52
C THR A 25 11.49 9.06 -17.76
N ASP A 26 12.29 8.04 -18.06
CA ASP A 26 12.31 6.76 -17.34
C ASP A 26 12.38 6.96 -15.81
N LEU A 27 13.05 8.02 -15.36
CA LEU A 27 13.16 8.45 -13.97
C LEU A 27 11.79 8.69 -13.31
N THR A 28 10.83 9.28 -14.02
CA THR A 28 9.49 9.56 -13.48
C THR A 28 8.71 8.27 -13.23
N VAL A 29 8.81 7.31 -14.15
CA VAL A 29 8.16 6.00 -14.03
C VAL A 29 8.79 5.20 -12.88
N GLN A 30 10.12 5.21 -12.79
CA GLN A 30 10.84 4.57 -11.70
C GLN A 30 10.53 5.19 -10.33
N SER A 31 10.44 6.52 -10.24
CA SER A 31 10.04 7.24 -9.02
C SER A 31 8.62 6.84 -8.58
N LEU A 32 7.65 6.87 -9.51
CA LEU A 32 6.28 6.43 -9.25
C LEU A 32 6.21 4.97 -8.79
N TYR A 33 6.97 4.08 -9.45
CA TYR A 33 7.04 2.69 -9.06
C TYR A 33 7.64 2.52 -7.65
N ALA A 34 8.76 3.18 -7.35
CA ALA A 34 9.37 3.13 -6.02
C ALA A 34 8.42 3.63 -4.93
N ARG A 35 7.71 4.74 -5.18
CA ARG A 35 6.69 5.27 -4.26
C ARG A 35 5.51 4.32 -4.08
N ALA A 36 5.08 3.63 -5.15
CA ALA A 36 4.06 2.59 -5.07
C ALA A 36 4.53 1.40 -4.22
N VAL A 37 5.73 0.88 -4.47
CA VAL A 37 6.35 -0.21 -3.69
C VAL A 37 6.40 0.14 -2.21
N LEU A 38 6.85 1.34 -1.86
CA LEU A 38 6.92 1.81 -0.47
C LEU A 38 5.52 1.91 0.16
N ALA A 39 4.54 2.42 -0.58
CA ALA A 39 3.17 2.52 -0.08
C ALA A 39 2.56 1.14 0.21
N TYR A 40 2.70 0.18 -0.71
CA TYR A 40 2.24 -1.20 -0.51
C TYR A 40 2.95 -1.87 0.65
N SER A 41 4.28 -1.76 0.71
CA SER A 41 5.08 -2.35 1.78
C SER A 41 4.67 -1.80 3.14
N SER A 42 4.51 -0.48 3.24
CA SER A 42 4.07 0.18 4.47
C SER A 42 2.67 -0.26 4.90
N TYR A 43 1.73 -0.33 3.95
CA TYR A 43 0.35 -0.75 4.21
C TYR A 43 0.29 -2.17 4.76
N TYR A 44 0.83 -3.15 4.03
CA TYR A 44 0.72 -4.56 4.42
C TYR A 44 1.58 -4.88 5.65
N PHE A 45 2.74 -4.23 5.81
CA PHE A 45 3.54 -4.38 7.03
C PHE A 45 2.74 -3.94 8.26
N LYS A 46 2.13 -2.74 8.21
CA LYS A 46 1.36 -2.22 9.35
C LYS A 46 0.14 -3.11 9.64
N GLU A 47 -0.55 -3.58 8.61
CA GLU A 47 -1.68 -4.49 8.78
C GLU A 47 -1.26 -5.79 9.45
N GLN A 48 -0.22 -6.44 8.95
CA GLN A 48 0.31 -7.70 9.52
C GLN A 48 0.84 -7.51 10.94
N TYR A 49 1.52 -6.39 11.21
CA TYR A 49 1.99 -6.05 12.54
C TYR A 49 0.81 -5.94 13.51
N LEU A 50 -0.22 -5.17 13.18
CA LEU A 50 -1.39 -5.00 14.04
C LEU A 50 -2.11 -6.33 14.30
N ARG A 51 -2.29 -7.17 13.28
CA ARG A 51 -2.88 -8.51 13.44
C ARG A 51 -2.08 -9.37 14.43
N LYS A 52 -0.75 -9.42 14.28
CA LYS A 52 0.10 -10.17 15.22
C LYS A 52 0.02 -9.65 16.65
N GLN A 53 -0.04 -8.34 16.83
CA GLN A 53 -0.18 -7.75 18.18
C GLN A 53 -1.55 -8.05 18.79
N ILE A 54 -2.61 -8.10 17.97
CA ILE A 54 -3.95 -8.52 18.42
C ILE A 54 -3.91 -9.96 18.90
N ASP A 55 -3.28 -10.86 18.13
CA ASP A 55 -3.13 -12.26 18.52
C ASP A 55 -2.38 -12.40 19.85
N LEU A 56 -1.29 -11.65 20.03
CA LEU A 56 -0.57 -11.59 21.31
C LEU A 56 -1.44 -11.05 22.44
N ALA A 57 -2.23 -10.01 22.23
CA ALA A 57 -3.13 -9.48 23.26
C ALA A 57 -4.19 -10.52 23.67
N LEU A 58 -4.70 -11.31 22.72
CA LEU A 58 -5.63 -12.40 23.00
C LEU A 58 -4.97 -13.52 23.82
N GLU A 59 -3.74 -13.92 23.48
CA GLU A 59 -2.96 -14.93 24.22
C GLU A 59 -2.75 -14.51 25.69
N HIS A 60 -2.44 -13.23 25.92
CA HIS A 60 -2.23 -12.68 27.26
C HIS A 60 -3.54 -12.29 27.97
N ARG A 61 -4.71 -12.46 27.32
CA ARG A 61 -6.02 -12.02 27.79
C ARG A 61 -6.08 -10.52 28.13
N ASP A 62 -5.25 -9.72 27.46
CA ASP A 62 -5.21 -8.28 27.62
C ASP A 62 -6.33 -7.62 26.79
N LYS A 63 -7.48 -7.45 27.44
CA LYS A 63 -8.69 -6.91 26.81
C LYS A 63 -8.51 -5.46 26.37
N GLU A 64 -7.79 -4.64 27.14
CA GLU A 64 -7.60 -3.23 26.82
C GLU A 64 -6.74 -3.09 25.56
N GLN A 65 -5.60 -3.78 25.54
CA GLN A 65 -4.69 -3.78 24.40
C GLN A 65 -5.35 -4.35 23.15
N PHE A 66 -6.16 -5.41 23.29
CA PHE A 66 -6.95 -5.96 22.18
C PHE A 66 -7.87 -4.90 21.55
N HIS A 67 -8.61 -4.14 22.36
CA HIS A 67 -9.54 -3.12 21.85
C HIS A 67 -8.80 -1.97 21.16
N ILE A 68 -7.68 -1.51 21.74
CA ILE A 68 -6.84 -0.45 21.16
C ILE A 68 -6.34 -0.89 19.78
N LEU A 69 -5.71 -2.06 19.71
CA LEU A 69 -5.12 -2.58 18.47
C LEU A 69 -6.17 -2.89 17.40
N SER A 70 -7.33 -3.41 17.79
CA SER A 70 -8.44 -3.68 16.87
C SER A 70 -9.03 -2.40 16.27
N SER A 71 -9.14 -1.35 17.09
CA SER A 71 -9.55 -0.02 16.62
C SER A 71 -8.52 0.59 15.67
N GLU A 72 -7.23 0.43 15.97
CA GLU A 72 -6.15 0.90 15.10
C GLU A 72 -6.12 0.16 13.76
N LEU A 73 -6.30 -1.16 13.77
CA LEU A 73 -6.40 -1.97 12.55
C LEU A 73 -7.59 -1.55 11.70
N SER A 74 -8.76 -1.36 12.31
CA SER A 74 -9.96 -0.90 11.61
C SER A 74 -9.73 0.48 10.98
N SER A 75 -9.11 1.40 11.73
CA SER A 75 -8.75 2.73 11.23
C SER A 75 -7.68 2.70 10.13
N HIS A 76 -6.76 1.73 10.17
CA HIS A 76 -5.77 1.51 9.11
C HIS A 76 -6.44 1.07 7.81
N ILE A 77 -7.36 0.11 7.89
CA ILE A 77 -8.11 -0.40 6.73
C ILE A 77 -9.01 0.70 6.15
N GLU A 78 -9.81 1.37 6.99
CA GLU A 78 -10.74 2.40 6.53
C GLU A 78 -10.04 3.58 5.84
N ARG A 79 -8.86 4.00 6.35
CA ARG A 79 -8.06 5.06 5.70
C ARG A 79 -7.60 4.72 4.28
N HIS A 80 -7.50 3.44 3.94
CA HIS A 80 -7.00 2.98 2.63
C HIS A 80 -8.09 2.33 1.79
N LYS A 81 -9.34 2.28 2.28
CA LYS A 81 -10.49 1.65 1.63
C LYS A 81 -10.73 2.16 0.21
N TYR A 82 -10.56 3.45 -0.01
CA TYR A 82 -10.73 4.09 -1.32
C TYR A 82 -9.42 4.22 -2.10
N GLY A 83 -8.37 3.52 -1.68
CA GLY A 83 -7.04 3.63 -2.28
C GLY A 83 -6.31 4.93 -1.92
N LYS A 84 -5.20 5.17 -2.63
CA LYS A 84 -4.34 6.35 -2.44
C LYS A 84 -3.78 6.79 -3.78
N THR A 85 -3.90 8.07 -4.10
CA THR A 85 -3.23 8.65 -5.26
C THR A 85 -1.83 9.12 -4.88
N ILE A 86 -0.84 8.74 -5.67
CA ILE A 86 0.50 9.34 -5.64
C ILE A 86 0.74 10.09 -6.95
N SER A 87 1.49 11.19 -6.88
CA SER A 87 1.68 12.08 -8.02
C SER A 87 3.15 12.47 -8.19
N GLU A 88 3.64 12.46 -9.42
CA GLU A 88 5.01 12.85 -9.81
C GLU A 88 4.99 13.50 -11.20
N ASN A 89 5.62 14.67 -11.35
CA ASN A 89 5.78 15.37 -12.64
C ASN A 89 4.49 15.50 -13.48
N GLY A 90 3.36 15.80 -12.83
CA GLY A 90 2.05 15.95 -13.48
C GLY A 90 1.31 14.64 -13.75
N TYR A 91 1.86 13.51 -13.32
CA TYR A 91 1.25 12.19 -13.49
C TYR A 91 0.76 11.62 -12.18
N ASN A 92 -0.43 11.00 -12.24
CA ASN A 92 -1.09 10.40 -11.10
C ASN A 92 -1.10 8.89 -11.26
N LEU A 93 -0.75 8.18 -10.18
CA LEU A 93 -0.89 6.74 -10.04
C LEU A 93 -1.83 6.47 -8.87
N PHE A 94 -2.90 5.75 -9.14
CA PHE A 94 -3.91 5.40 -8.15
C PHE A 94 -3.63 4.00 -7.62
N LEU A 95 -3.32 3.92 -6.33
CA LEU A 95 -2.99 2.68 -5.63
C LEU A 95 -4.24 2.13 -4.94
N THR A 96 -4.49 0.85 -5.13
CA THR A 96 -5.56 0.10 -4.46
C THR A 96 -4.95 -0.91 -3.48
N PHE A 97 -5.47 -0.95 -2.25
CA PHE A 97 -5.02 -1.87 -1.21
C PHE A 97 -6.18 -2.83 -0.94
N HIS A 98 -6.12 -4.01 -1.55
CA HIS A 98 -7.14 -5.05 -1.48
C HIS A 98 -6.52 -6.35 -0.95
#